data_AF-A0A6I4MP97-F1
#
_entry.id   AF-A0A6I4MP97-F1
#
_cell.length_a   1.000
_cell.length_b   1.000
_cell.length_c   1.000
_cell.angle_alpha   90.00
_cell.angle_beta   90.00
_cell.angle_gamma   90.00
#
_symmetry.space_group_name_H-M   'P 1'
#
loop_
_entity.id
_entity.type
_entity.pdbx_description
1 polymer ?
#
loop_
_entity_poly.entity_id
_entity_poly.type
_entity_poly.pdbx_seq_one_letter_code
_entity_poly.pdbx_strand_id
1 'polypeptide(L)'
;MSDGVLDGRFDIAVQRLPSRDARLATRPWWNQPLALFLPSAHPLAHAPDPAPLTALGRIPLVLWPRESSPHSHDEILALCDQAGVTPRIGARARSVQTVLALVAAGFGGAVMPDSHRALRRIGVAARPLTGTNTTLYLVWRADDTDPLVHRFKDTLAALTSRPCPTDHGPPAR
;
A
#
# COMPACT_ATOMS: atom_id res chain seq x y z
N MET A 1 -5.86 3.50 15.42
CA MET A 1 -5.27 2.22 15.87
C MET A 1 -4.39 2.43 17.10
N SER A 2 -3.51 3.45 17.09
CA SER A 2 -2.79 3.93 18.28
C SER A 2 -3.67 4.05 19.55
N ASP A 3 -4.87 4.63 19.46
CA ASP A 3 -5.76 4.78 20.63
C ASP A 3 -6.15 3.42 21.24
N GLY A 4 -6.39 2.40 20.40
CA GLY A 4 -6.68 1.05 20.91
C GLY A 4 -5.51 0.42 21.65
N VAL A 5 -4.27 0.81 21.34
CA VAL A 5 -3.08 0.38 22.08
C VAL A 5 -2.96 1.12 23.41
N LEU A 6 -3.26 2.42 23.42
CA LEU A 6 -3.29 3.24 24.63
C LEU A 6 -4.38 2.79 25.61
N ASP A 7 -5.57 2.48 25.09
CA ASP A 7 -6.74 2.06 25.88
C ASP A 7 -6.64 0.59 26.34
N GLY A 8 -5.58 -0.14 25.96
CA GLY A 8 -5.41 -1.55 26.31
C GLY A 8 -6.31 -2.52 25.54
N ARG A 9 -6.96 -2.10 24.45
CA ARG A 9 -7.79 -2.97 23.59
C ARG A 9 -6.94 -3.86 22.67
N PHE A 10 -5.73 -3.41 22.35
CA PHE A 10 -4.72 -4.16 21.60
C PHE A 10 -3.36 -3.96 22.26
N ASP A 11 -2.46 -4.94 22.19
CA ASP A 11 -1.09 -4.77 22.67
C ASP A 11 -0.16 -4.24 21.59
N ILE A 12 -0.43 -4.60 20.34
CA ILE A 12 0.34 -4.20 19.16
C ILE A 12 -0.62 -3.81 18.04
N ALA A 13 -0.34 -2.69 17.37
CA ALA A 13 -1.00 -2.28 16.13
C ALA A 13 -0.03 -2.27 14.96
N VAL A 14 -0.54 -2.59 13.77
CA VAL A 14 0.16 -2.41 12.49
C VAL A 14 -0.49 -1.24 11.76
N GLN A 15 0.27 -0.21 11.40
CA GLN A 15 -0.29 0.97 10.71
C GLN A 15 0.72 1.63 9.75
N ARG A 16 0.24 2.53 8.87
CA ARG A 16 1.07 3.17 7.84
C ARG A 16 1.88 4.36 8.32
N LEU A 17 1.44 5.01 9.39
CA LEU A 17 2.10 6.18 9.94
C LEU A 17 2.70 5.85 11.30
N PRO A 18 3.91 6.33 11.61
CA PRO A 18 4.44 6.20 12.95
C PRO A 18 3.54 6.92 13.95
N SER A 19 3.46 6.41 15.18
CA SER A 19 2.77 7.14 16.23
C SER A 19 3.56 8.40 16.60
N ARG A 20 2.86 9.49 16.90
CA ARG A 20 3.45 10.73 17.42
C ARG A 20 3.30 10.88 18.94
N ASP A 21 2.56 9.97 19.58
CA ASP A 21 2.36 9.96 21.03
C ASP A 21 3.58 9.31 21.72
N ALA A 22 4.21 10.02 22.66
CA ALA A 22 5.40 9.56 23.37
C ALA A 22 5.15 8.32 24.25
N ARG A 23 3.90 8.02 24.60
CA ARG A 23 3.52 6.79 25.32
C ARG A 23 3.55 5.55 24.43
N LEU A 24 3.73 5.72 23.12
CA LEU A 24 3.78 4.64 22.16
C LEU A 24 5.17 4.55 21.52
N ALA A 25 5.75 3.37 21.57
CA ALA A 25 6.92 3.04 20.76
C ALA A 25 6.47 2.64 19.35
N THR A 26 7.25 3.03 18.35
CA THR A 26 6.99 2.68 16.94
C THR A 26 8.26 2.13 16.30
N ARG A 27 8.16 1.03 15.54
CA ARG A 27 9.25 0.48 14.73
C ARG A 27 8.82 0.21 13.29
N PRO A 28 9.58 0.67 12.27
CA PRO A 28 9.41 0.24 10.88
C PRO A 28 9.46 -1.29 10.81
N TRP A 29 8.48 -1.90 10.16
CA TRP A 29 8.41 -3.35 10.03
C TRP A 29 8.54 -3.78 8.59
N TRP A 30 7.61 -3.38 7.73
CA TRP A 30 7.58 -3.88 6.36
C TRP A 30 7.56 -2.74 5.36
N ASN A 31 8.66 -2.62 4.61
CA ASN A 31 8.74 -1.74 3.46
C ASN A 31 8.35 -2.49 2.19
N GLN A 32 7.50 -1.89 1.37
CA GLN A 32 7.06 -2.47 0.11
C GLN A 32 6.87 -1.39 -0.95
N PRO A 33 7.06 -1.72 -2.24
CA PRO A 33 6.84 -0.75 -3.30
C PRO A 33 5.36 -0.36 -3.39
N LEU A 34 5.11 0.85 -3.86
CA LEU A 34 3.81 1.18 -4.41
C LEU A 34 3.73 0.64 -5.83
N ALA A 35 2.53 0.23 -6.24
CA ALA A 35 2.25 -0.23 -7.60
C ALA A 35 1.07 0.54 -8.19
N LEU A 36 1.14 0.75 -9.50
CA LEU A 36 0.05 1.22 -10.33
C LEU A 36 -0.77 0.01 -10.80
N PHE A 37 -1.97 -0.12 -10.26
CA PHE A 37 -2.98 -1.06 -10.69
C PHE A 37 -3.70 -0.49 -11.90
N LEU A 38 -3.75 -1.26 -12.98
CA LEU A 38 -4.25 -0.84 -14.30
C LEU A 38 -5.28 -1.84 -14.82
N PRO A 39 -6.24 -1.41 -15.66
CA PRO A 39 -6.99 -2.35 -16.47
C PRO A 39 -6.02 -3.25 -17.23
N SER A 40 -6.19 -4.56 -17.17
CA SER A 40 -5.21 -5.52 -17.72
C SER A 40 -5.04 -5.42 -19.24
N ALA A 41 -5.96 -4.77 -19.94
CA ALA A 41 -5.88 -4.51 -21.39
C ALA A 41 -5.23 -3.14 -21.71
N HIS A 42 -4.87 -2.33 -20.71
CA HIS A 42 -4.31 -1.01 -20.93
C HIS A 42 -2.82 -1.13 -21.35
N PRO A 43 -2.33 -0.40 -22.37
CA PRO A 43 -0.94 -0.53 -22.85
C PRO A 43 0.14 -0.35 -21.77
N LEU A 44 -0.10 0.52 -20.78
CA LEU A 44 0.83 0.72 -19.65
C LEU A 44 1.02 -0.50 -18.76
N ALA A 45 0.10 -1.47 -18.80
CA ALA A 45 0.13 -2.68 -17.97
C ALA A 45 1.19 -3.69 -18.43
N HIS A 46 1.66 -3.61 -19.67
CA HIS A 46 2.48 -4.67 -20.29
C HIS A 46 3.95 -4.29 -20.51
N ALA A 47 4.36 -3.09 -20.12
CA ALA A 47 5.77 -2.72 -20.21
C ALA A 47 6.59 -3.48 -19.13
N PRO A 48 7.80 -3.97 -19.48
CA PRO A 48 8.57 -4.87 -18.63
C PRO A 48 9.14 -4.17 -17.38
N ASP A 49 9.52 -2.91 -17.51
CA ASP A 49 10.13 -2.14 -16.42
C ASP A 49 9.08 -1.60 -15.45
N PRO A 50 9.44 -1.26 -14.19
CA PRO A 50 8.57 -0.48 -13.31
C PRO A 50 8.03 0.79 -13.98
N ALA A 51 6.82 1.20 -13.63
CA ALA A 51 6.19 2.39 -14.18
C ALA A 51 6.86 3.66 -13.62
N PRO A 52 7.29 4.61 -14.47
CA PRO A 52 7.73 5.91 -13.99
C PRO A 52 6.54 6.69 -13.42
N LEU A 53 6.78 7.63 -12.50
CA LEU A 53 5.70 8.44 -11.91
C LEU A 53 4.92 9.26 -12.96
N THR A 54 5.54 9.62 -14.08
CA THR A 54 4.86 10.29 -15.21
C THR A 54 3.74 9.44 -15.82
N ALA A 55 3.71 8.12 -15.59
CA ALA A 55 2.60 7.25 -15.98
C ALA A 55 1.28 7.62 -15.28
N LEU A 56 1.33 8.26 -14.10
CA LEU A 56 0.15 8.70 -13.37
C LEU A 56 -0.64 9.78 -14.12
N GLY A 57 -0.01 10.55 -15.00
CA GLY A 57 -0.68 11.51 -15.88
C GLY A 57 -1.31 10.90 -17.13
N ARG A 58 -0.95 9.65 -17.47
CA ARG A 58 -1.34 8.98 -18.73
C ARG A 58 -2.67 8.25 -18.65
N ILE A 59 -3.25 8.12 -17.45
CA ILE A 59 -4.53 7.45 -17.19
C ILE A 59 -5.28 8.21 -16.08
N PRO A 60 -6.62 8.27 -16.08
CA PRO A 60 -7.35 8.74 -14.92
C PRO A 60 -7.03 7.89 -13.69
N LEU A 61 -7.12 8.46 -12.49
CA LEU A 61 -6.87 7.77 -11.23
C LEU A 61 -8.19 7.51 -10.47
N VAL A 62 -8.30 6.30 -9.94
CA VAL A 62 -9.27 5.94 -8.91
C VAL A 62 -8.66 6.25 -7.56
N LEU A 63 -9.20 7.26 -6.87
CA LEU A 63 -8.66 7.73 -5.60
C LEU A 63 -9.53 7.37 -4.40
N TRP A 64 -8.90 7.31 -3.25
CA TRP A 64 -9.58 7.33 -1.96
C TRP A 64 -10.13 8.74 -1.73
N PRO A 65 -11.40 8.91 -1.30
CA PRO A 65 -11.85 10.20 -0.78
C PRO A 65 -10.93 10.63 0.37
N ARG A 66 -10.53 11.90 0.40
CA ARG A 66 -9.56 12.41 1.39
C ARG A 66 -10.07 12.22 2.81
N GLU A 67 -11.37 12.35 3.04
CA GLU A 67 -12.02 12.11 4.33
C GLU A 67 -11.98 10.65 4.79
N SER A 68 -11.77 9.70 3.87
CA SER A 68 -11.67 8.27 4.20
C SER A 68 -10.24 7.80 4.39
N SER A 69 -9.30 8.34 3.62
CA SER A 69 -7.87 8.01 3.73
C SER A 69 -7.01 9.22 3.38
N PRO A 70 -6.86 10.19 4.31
CA PRO A 70 -6.11 11.42 4.04
C PRO A 70 -4.67 11.14 3.62
N HIS A 71 -4.01 10.22 4.31
CA HIS A 71 -2.61 9.88 4.03
C HIS A 71 -2.41 9.29 2.64
N SER A 72 -3.21 8.29 2.24
CA SER A 72 -3.08 7.70 0.90
C SER A 72 -3.49 8.67 -0.19
N HIS A 73 -4.50 9.51 0.06
CA HIS A 73 -4.87 10.57 -0.88
C HIS A 73 -3.71 11.55 -1.10
N ASP A 74 -3.14 12.08 -0.01
CA ASP A 74 -2.09 13.08 -0.07
C ASP A 74 -0.75 12.48 -0.60
N GLU A 75 -0.45 11.21 -0.28
CA GLU A 75 0.71 10.47 -0.84
C GLU A 75 0.61 10.36 -2.37
N ILE A 76 -0.55 10.01 -2.91
CA ILE A 76 -0.74 9.88 -4.36
C ILE A 76 -0.64 11.24 -5.06
N LEU A 77 -1.20 12.31 -4.47
CA LEU A 77 -1.07 13.65 -5.02
C LEU A 77 0.38 14.14 -4.98
N ALA A 78 1.13 13.85 -3.91
CA ALA A 78 2.56 14.18 -3.83
C ALA A 78 3.38 13.43 -4.88
N LEU A 79 3.08 12.15 -5.17
CA LEU A 79 3.73 11.41 -6.26
C LEU A 79 3.44 12.02 -7.64
N CYS A 80 2.23 12.56 -7.85
CA CYS A 80 1.89 13.26 -9.08
C CYS A 80 2.66 14.58 -9.21
N ASP A 81 2.71 15.36 -8.13
CA ASP A 81 3.46 16.61 -8.05
C ASP A 81 4.97 16.40 -8.31
N GLN A 82 5.57 15.39 -7.68
CA GLN A 82 6.96 14.98 -7.91
C GLN A 82 7.25 14.64 -9.37
N ALA A 83 6.25 14.15 -10.12
CA ALA A 83 6.38 13.83 -11.53
C ALA A 83 6.05 15.00 -12.47
N GLY A 84 5.64 16.16 -11.92
CA GLY A 84 5.14 17.29 -12.70
C GLY A 84 3.84 16.98 -13.46
N VAL A 85 3.01 16.05 -12.96
CA VAL A 85 1.75 15.67 -13.61
C VAL A 85 0.54 16.11 -12.79
N THR A 86 -0.48 16.62 -13.48
CA THR A 86 -1.78 16.90 -12.85
C THR A 86 -2.67 15.66 -12.93
N PRO A 87 -3.09 15.08 -11.79
CA PRO A 87 -3.91 13.86 -11.81
C PRO A 87 -5.32 14.15 -12.31
N ARG A 88 -5.81 13.32 -13.25
CA ARG A 88 -7.22 13.31 -13.65
C ARG A 88 -7.98 12.30 -12.78
N ILE A 89 -9.04 12.72 -12.10
CA ILE A 89 -9.80 11.81 -11.24
C ILE A 89 -10.89 11.12 -12.06
N GLY A 90 -10.78 9.79 -12.20
CA GLY A 90 -11.78 8.98 -12.93
C GLY A 90 -12.92 8.50 -12.03
N ALA A 91 -12.60 8.08 -10.81
CA ALA A 91 -13.58 7.66 -9.82
C ALA A 91 -13.03 7.79 -8.39
N ARG A 92 -13.92 7.63 -7.39
CA ARG A 92 -13.55 7.55 -5.98
C ARG A 92 -14.16 6.32 -5.31
N ALA A 93 -13.39 5.67 -4.44
CA ALA A 93 -13.83 4.48 -3.71
C ALA A 93 -13.20 4.38 -2.32
N ARG A 94 -13.92 3.75 -1.38
CA ARG A 94 -13.52 3.66 0.04
C ARG A 94 -12.95 2.29 0.45
N SER A 95 -12.97 1.30 -0.44
CA SER A 95 -12.42 -0.04 -0.18
C SER A 95 -11.49 -0.47 -1.30
N VAL A 96 -10.50 -1.31 -0.99
CA VAL A 96 -9.57 -1.85 -2.00
C VAL A 96 -10.35 -2.63 -3.05
N GLN A 97 -11.33 -3.42 -2.64
CA GLN A 97 -12.14 -4.25 -3.52
C GLN A 97 -12.91 -3.40 -4.54
N THR A 98 -13.51 -2.29 -4.09
CA THR A 98 -14.21 -1.35 -4.98
C THR A 98 -13.23 -0.63 -5.90
N VAL A 99 -12.06 -0.21 -5.40
CA VAL A 99 -11.01 0.39 -6.23
C VAL A 99 -10.61 -0.56 -7.35
N LEU A 100 -10.29 -1.82 -7.03
CA LEU A 100 -9.90 -2.84 -8.02
C LEU A 100 -11.04 -3.15 -9.00
N ALA A 101 -12.30 -3.13 -8.55
CA ALA A 101 -13.45 -3.30 -9.42
C ALA A 101 -13.60 -2.16 -10.43
N LEU A 102 -13.38 -0.91 -10.00
CA LEU A 102 -13.41 0.27 -10.87
C LEU A 102 -12.24 0.28 -11.87
N VAL A 103 -11.06 -0.14 -11.43
CA VAL A 103 -9.90 -0.34 -12.33
C VAL A 103 -10.24 -1.39 -13.39
N ALA A 104 -10.76 -2.55 -13.00
CA ALA A 104 -11.17 -3.60 -13.94
C ALA A 104 -12.25 -3.11 -14.93
N ALA A 105 -13.14 -2.23 -14.47
CA ALA A 105 -14.19 -1.62 -15.29
C ALA A 105 -13.71 -0.44 -16.16
N GLY A 106 -12.41 -0.10 -16.11
CA GLY A 106 -11.82 0.93 -16.99
C GLY A 106 -11.98 2.38 -16.51
N PHE A 107 -12.39 2.62 -15.26
CA PHE A 107 -12.51 3.99 -14.73
C PHE A 107 -11.16 4.69 -14.50
N GLY A 108 -10.05 3.95 -14.55
CA GLY A 108 -8.71 4.49 -14.38
C GLY A 108 -7.73 3.47 -13.82
N GLY A 109 -6.54 3.95 -13.43
CA GLY A 109 -5.58 3.21 -12.62
C GLY A 109 -5.66 3.60 -11.15
N ALA A 110 -5.03 2.83 -10.27
CA ALA A 110 -4.98 3.13 -8.83
C ALA A 110 -3.58 2.89 -8.28
N VAL A 111 -3.13 3.75 -7.37
CA VAL A 111 -1.85 3.59 -6.68
C VAL A 111 -2.09 3.02 -5.29
N MET A 112 -1.49 1.86 -5.01
CA MET A 112 -1.64 1.14 -3.74
C MET A 112 -0.37 0.34 -3.43
N PRO A 113 -0.17 -0.12 -2.18
CA PRO A 113 0.93 -1.04 -1.86
C PRO A 113 0.87 -2.30 -2.72
N ASP A 114 2.00 -2.74 -3.26
CA ASP A 114 2.08 -3.85 -4.23
C ASP A 114 1.54 -5.19 -3.67
N SER A 115 1.56 -5.38 -2.35
CA SER A 115 0.95 -6.56 -1.70
C SER A 115 -0.53 -6.77 -2.03
N HIS A 116 -1.28 -5.73 -2.42
CA HIS A 116 -2.67 -5.86 -2.85
C HIS A 116 -2.83 -6.69 -4.14
N ARG A 117 -1.75 -6.97 -4.87
CA ARG A 117 -1.75 -7.93 -5.99
C ARG A 117 -2.22 -9.33 -5.58
N ALA A 118 -2.08 -9.68 -4.30
CA ALA A 118 -2.55 -10.95 -3.73
C ALA A 118 -4.08 -11.09 -3.78
N LEU A 119 -4.85 -10.02 -4.00
CA LEU A 119 -6.30 -10.07 -4.15
C LEU A 119 -6.76 -10.60 -5.52
N ARG A 120 -5.85 -10.75 -6.49
CA ARG A 120 -6.08 -11.43 -7.79
C ARG A 120 -7.38 -11.02 -8.51
N ARG A 121 -7.67 -9.72 -8.61
CA ARG A 121 -8.83 -9.23 -9.37
C ARG A 121 -8.64 -9.47 -10.86
N ILE A 122 -9.52 -10.26 -11.47
CA ILE A 122 -9.59 -10.44 -12.93
C ILE A 122 -9.78 -9.08 -13.61
N GLY A 123 -9.05 -8.86 -14.70
CA GLY A 123 -9.09 -7.59 -15.45
C GLY A 123 -8.19 -6.51 -14.87
N VAL A 124 -7.36 -6.82 -13.86
CA VAL A 124 -6.40 -5.88 -13.27
C VAL A 124 -4.98 -6.44 -13.35
N ALA A 125 -4.05 -5.61 -13.82
CA ALA A 125 -2.62 -5.86 -13.74
C ALA A 125 -2.00 -4.87 -12.74
N ALA A 126 -0.97 -5.30 -12.02
CA ALA A 126 -0.20 -4.44 -11.12
C ALA A 126 1.20 -4.24 -11.69
N ARG A 127 1.67 -2.99 -11.68
CA ARG A 127 3.00 -2.62 -12.14
C ARG A 127 3.68 -1.74 -11.08
N PRO A 128 4.80 -2.16 -10.47
CA PRO A 128 5.50 -1.35 -9.46
C PRO A 128 5.84 0.05 -9.97
N LEU A 129 5.80 1.06 -9.11
CA LEU A 129 6.21 2.42 -9.43
C LEU A 129 7.67 2.65 -9.06
N THR A 130 8.46 3.17 -10.01
CA THR A 130 9.89 3.41 -9.84
C THR A 130 10.18 4.34 -8.66
N GLY A 131 11.10 3.92 -7.78
CA GLY A 131 11.59 4.75 -6.68
C GLY A 131 10.57 5.02 -5.57
N THR A 132 9.47 4.27 -5.52
CA THR A 132 8.43 4.45 -4.50
C THR A 132 8.41 3.30 -3.51
N ASN A 133 8.10 3.63 -2.27
CA ASN A 133 8.04 2.68 -1.17
C ASN A 133 7.10 3.21 -0.10
N THR A 134 6.39 2.30 0.57
CA THR A 134 5.52 2.61 1.71
C THR A 134 5.82 1.65 2.84
N THR A 135 5.82 2.16 4.06
CA THR A 135 6.25 1.41 5.25
C THR A 135 5.06 1.13 6.17
N LEU A 136 4.93 -0.13 6.60
CA LEU A 136 4.11 -0.49 7.73
C LEU A 136 4.95 -0.45 9.01
N TYR A 137 4.36 0.10 10.06
CA TYR A 137 4.93 0.28 11.37
C TYR A 137 4.22 -0.60 12.37
N LEU A 138 5.00 -1.20 13.26
CA LEU A 138 4.51 -1.79 14.50
C LEU A 138 4.48 -0.73 15.58
N VAL A 139 3.38 -0.66 16.32
CA VAL A 139 3.14 0.32 17.39
C VAL A 139 2.66 -0.41 18.64
N TRP A 140 3.28 -0.13 19.78
CA TRP A 140 2.96 -0.73 21.09
C TRP A 140 3.20 0.30 22.20
N ARG A 141 2.76 0.03 23.44
CA ARG A 141 3.05 0.91 24.59
C ARG A 141 4.54 0.97 24.88
N ALA A 142 5.08 2.15 25.13
CA ALA A 142 6.52 2.35 25.31
C ALA A 142 7.06 1.64 26.56
N ASP A 143 6.24 1.51 27.59
CA ASP A 143 6.52 0.86 28.87
C ASP A 143 6.05 -0.61 28.93
N ASP A 144 5.65 -1.19 27.80
CA ASP A 144 5.18 -2.57 27.76
C ASP A 144 6.31 -3.56 28.10
N THR A 145 6.04 -4.43 29.07
CA THR A 145 6.97 -5.45 29.59
C THR A 145 6.49 -6.88 29.34
N ASP A 146 5.37 -7.07 28.61
CA ASP A 146 4.79 -8.39 28.39
C ASP A 146 5.72 -9.24 27.50
N PRO A 147 6.22 -10.40 27.99
CA PRO A 147 7.07 -11.29 27.21
C PRO A 147 6.45 -11.74 25.88
N LEU A 148 5.12 -11.83 25.78
CA LEU A 148 4.42 -12.18 24.55
C LEU A 148 4.56 -11.07 23.50
N VAL A 149 4.40 -9.81 23.90
CA VAL A 149 4.59 -8.63 23.03
C VAL A 149 6.03 -8.60 22.50
N HIS A 150 7.01 -8.87 23.37
CA HIS A 150 8.41 -8.99 22.96
C HIS A 150 8.65 -10.11 21.94
N ARG A 151 8.21 -11.33 22.23
CA ARG A 151 8.37 -12.48 21.31
C ARG A 151 7.66 -12.25 19.96
N PHE A 152 6.49 -11.63 19.97
CA PHE A 152 5.76 -11.31 18.74
C PHE A 152 6.56 -10.30 17.89
N LYS A 153 7.10 -9.24 18.51
CA LYS A 153 7.97 -8.27 17.82
C LYS A 153 9.20 -8.95 17.21
N ASP A 154 9.83 -9.88 17.91
CA ASP A 154 11.03 -10.57 17.41
C ASP A 154 10.69 -11.51 16.25
N THR A 155 9.58 -12.24 16.36
CA THR A 155 9.08 -13.11 15.29
C THR A 155 8.78 -12.31 14.01
N LEU A 156 8.11 -11.16 14.15
CA LEU A 156 7.82 -10.29 13.00
C LEU A 156 9.08 -9.70 12.36
N ALA A 157 10.11 -9.38 13.16
CA ALA A 157 11.40 -8.93 12.63
C ALA A 157 12.12 -10.03 11.84
N ALA A 158 12.00 -11.28 12.26
CA ALA A 158 12.56 -12.44 11.56
C ALA A 158 11.84 -12.77 10.24
N LEU A 159 10.55 -12.43 10.09
CA LEU A 159 9.79 -12.70 8.86
C LEU A 159 10.14 -11.74 7.71
N THR A 160 10.53 -10.51 8.03
CA THR A 160 10.87 -9.47 7.04
C THR A 160 12.23 -9.65 6.37
N SER A 161 13.06 -10.57 6.84
CA SER A 161 14.34 -10.92 6.20
C SER A 161 14.20 -11.96 5.08
N ARG A 162 13.01 -12.55 4.89
CA ARG A 162 12.74 -13.46 3.77
C ARG A 162 12.14 -12.70 2.59
N PRO A 163 12.73 -12.75 1.39
CA PRO A 163 12.10 -12.18 0.21
C PRO A 163 10.72 -12.81 -0.01
N CYS A 164 9.73 -11.96 -0.33
CA CYS A 164 8.39 -12.40 -0.73
C CYS A 164 8.52 -13.37 -1.92
N PRO A 165 7.92 -14.57 -1.89
CA PRO A 165 7.98 -15.48 -3.03
C PRO A 165 7.44 -14.76 -4.26
N THR A 166 8.31 -14.53 -5.24
CA THR A 166 7.90 -14.06 -6.56
C THR A 166 7.00 -15.13 -7.18
N ASP A 167 5.85 -14.70 -7.68
CA ASP A 167 4.81 -15.52 -8.32
C ASP A 167 5.42 -16.64 -9.17
N HIS A 168 5.08 -17.89 -8.86
CA HIS A 168 5.26 -18.99 -9.79
C HIS A 168 4.33 -18.71 -10.97
N GLY A 169 4.92 -18.43 -12.13
CA GLY A 169 4.19 -18.41 -13.40
C GLY A 169 3.35 -19.68 -13.57
N PRO A 170 2.29 -19.63 -14.39
CA PRO A 170 1.39 -20.76 -14.55
C PRO A 170 2.18 -22.02 -14.96
N PRO A 171 1.79 -23.21 -14.48
CA PRO A 171 2.47 -24.45 -14.84
C PRO A 171 2.47 -24.59 -16.36
N ALA A 172 3.64 -24.86 -16.93
CA ALA A 172 3.78 -25.23 -18.33
C ALA A 172 2.85 -26.41 -18.63
N ARG A 173 2.04 -26.25 -19.68
CA ARG A 173 1.21 -27.32 -20.23
C ARG A 173 2.07 -28.37 -20.92
#